data_AF-H1DE35-F1
#
_entry.id   AF-H1DE35-F1
#
_cell.length_a   1.000
_cell.length_b   1.000
_cell.length_c   1.000
_cell.angle_alpha   90.00
_cell.angle_beta   90.00
_cell.angle_gamma   90.00
#
_symmetry.space_group_name_H-M   'P 1'
#
loop_
_entity.id
_entity.type
_entity.pdbx_description
1 polymer ?
#
loop_
_entity_poly.entity_id
_entity_poly.type
_entity_poly.pdbx_seq_one_letter_code
_entity_poly.pdbx_strand_id
1 'polypeptide(L)'
;MNLEYEQIESLEHIREGVEILEEICNKDMINTINVCPESCLHFFNPESMSHFSKTFPNYKNNVKCIPFELYPYALIAEQYKNIAESKQDISLYDIQNKYFDIIETNFYFLYDKMHKLGLTPSQTAQLYADDTDFIHRLDKNIPAFFDLIINFWHKYGDTVYKYVKDMDSNIIKGILGDDLFTTDDNNIASKCGIYVDTFVISCPFIHLYNLLQLMTPKETVYIFVERTLKLLTYKQLAIMNNFPIAVVLPDRDMMPKSNFNWLIDSGKRDGLFHANKVFGTKFSSWEELRNYAEKKYSNEKLFSMIKDEKSNTKRLFNLEHCYKAHEQQISLKYFEEPTSLIFQGITKNIVSQMCICNDLLFKSILFNGVPIVESQSIWKSFKWKMEYDAERSNPDELVDKLHIIKGLNSLSNTRLKWIGNIPIEGLIEIRKNGAINEIREILSRGISELIAADSINFKATSKKVFSNLNEAFLKHQANIKELTRKPWKIAGKDIGSWLVMGSIELAAACTGQPLYGVSTVVLNQLLDAPKIKDLPKSLKKIKQAYEGGKIEKRNLKQSPIGLMFKYKK
;
A
#
# COMPACT_ATOMS: atom_id res chain seq x y z
N MET A 1 -39.56 3.33 -24.98
CA MET A 1 -39.60 1.99 -24.38
C MET A 1 -38.46 1.76 -23.38
N ASN A 2 -37.18 1.98 -23.71
CA ASN A 2 -36.09 1.85 -22.71
C ASN A 2 -36.03 2.96 -21.64
N LEU A 3 -36.40 4.21 -21.99
CA LEU A 3 -36.39 5.35 -21.04
C LEU A 3 -37.46 5.26 -19.94
N GLU A 4 -38.59 4.61 -20.21
CA GLU A 4 -39.64 4.40 -19.20
C GLU A 4 -39.26 3.26 -18.24
N TYR A 5 -38.51 2.26 -18.72
CA TYR A 5 -38.07 1.13 -17.91
C TYR A 5 -37.02 1.55 -16.86
N GLU A 6 -36.01 2.35 -17.24
CA GLU A 6 -35.02 2.91 -16.30
C GLU A 6 -35.66 3.86 -15.26
N GLN A 7 -36.70 4.60 -15.65
CA GLN A 7 -37.45 5.44 -14.72
C GLN A 7 -38.29 4.63 -13.74
N ILE A 8 -38.85 3.50 -14.15
CA ILE A 8 -39.61 2.61 -13.27
C ILE A 8 -38.68 1.91 -12.27
N GLU A 9 -37.53 1.39 -12.73
CA GLU A 9 -36.54 0.70 -11.89
C GLU A 9 -35.96 1.65 -10.82
N SER A 10 -35.60 2.89 -11.20
CA SER A 10 -35.12 3.90 -10.23
C SER A 10 -36.17 4.29 -9.17
N LEU A 11 -37.46 4.28 -9.52
CA LEU A 11 -38.55 4.59 -8.59
C LEU A 11 -38.82 3.43 -7.61
N GLU A 12 -38.64 2.18 -8.04
CA GLU A 12 -38.74 1.03 -7.14
C GLU A 12 -37.63 1.02 -6.08
N HIS A 13 -36.38 1.31 -6.48
CA HIS A 13 -35.25 1.51 -5.56
C HIS A 13 -35.53 2.57 -4.50
N ILE A 14 -36.11 3.71 -4.90
CA ILE A 14 -36.50 4.77 -3.96
C ILE A 14 -37.58 4.29 -2.99
N ARG A 15 -38.57 3.51 -3.45
CA ARG A 15 -39.60 2.97 -2.58
C ARG A 15 -39.01 2.03 -1.52
N GLU A 16 -38.19 1.08 -1.95
CA GLU A 16 -37.51 0.14 -1.07
C GLU A 16 -36.64 0.86 -0.05
N GLY A 17 -35.89 1.88 -0.49
CA GLY A 17 -35.12 2.75 0.39
C GLY A 17 -35.93 3.45 1.48
N VAL A 18 -37.14 3.94 1.16
CA VAL A 18 -38.04 4.56 2.16
C VAL A 18 -38.59 3.54 3.16
N GLU A 19 -38.91 2.32 2.73
CA GLU A 19 -39.33 1.24 3.64
C GLU A 19 -38.20 0.85 4.62
N ILE A 20 -36.97 0.81 4.13
CA ILE A 20 -35.77 0.54 4.94
C ILE A 20 -35.53 1.66 5.95
N LEU A 21 -35.71 2.93 5.55
CA LEU A 21 -35.65 4.07 6.47
C LEU A 21 -36.71 3.97 7.58
N GLU A 22 -37.95 3.60 7.25
CA GLU A 22 -39.02 3.38 8.22
C GLU A 22 -38.65 2.28 9.23
N GLU A 23 -38.05 1.18 8.76
CA GLU A 23 -37.57 0.09 9.63
C GLU A 23 -36.45 0.54 10.59
N ILE A 24 -35.48 1.30 10.08
CA ILE A 24 -34.35 1.84 10.86
C ILE A 24 -34.84 2.79 11.96
N CYS A 25 -35.73 3.72 11.62
CA CYS A 25 -36.26 4.70 12.57
C CYS A 25 -37.16 4.05 13.63
N ASN A 26 -37.93 3.00 13.29
CA ASN A 26 -38.82 2.33 14.23
C ASN A 26 -38.10 1.40 15.22
N LYS A 27 -36.88 0.95 14.92
CA LYS A 27 -36.12 0.01 15.76
C LYS A 27 -35.11 0.66 16.72
N ASP A 28 -35.13 1.98 16.88
CA ASP A 28 -34.14 2.74 17.67
C ASP A 28 -32.67 2.44 17.27
N MET A 29 -32.44 1.99 16.04
CA MET A 29 -31.11 1.64 15.52
C MET A 29 -30.31 2.86 15.01
N ILE A 30 -30.78 4.08 15.30
CA ILE A 30 -30.15 5.33 14.84
C ILE A 30 -28.70 5.44 15.34
N ASN A 31 -28.40 4.94 16.55
CA ASN A 31 -27.05 4.92 17.13
C ASN A 31 -26.06 3.99 16.39
N THR A 32 -26.53 3.15 15.46
CA THR A 32 -25.70 2.23 14.67
C THR A 32 -25.23 2.83 13.33
N ILE A 33 -25.76 4.00 12.95
CA ILE A 33 -25.49 4.64 11.66
C ILE A 33 -24.51 5.80 11.87
N ASN A 34 -23.23 5.48 12.12
CA ASN A 34 -22.16 6.48 12.32
C ASN A 34 -21.74 7.23 11.03
N VAL A 35 -22.46 7.08 9.92
CA VAL A 35 -22.08 7.61 8.59
C VAL A 35 -23.15 8.52 7.97
N CYS A 36 -24.29 8.74 8.66
CA CYS A 36 -25.23 9.75 8.20
C CYS A 36 -24.72 11.14 8.64
N PRO A 37 -24.52 12.12 7.74
CA PRO A 37 -24.20 13.49 8.13
C PRO A 37 -25.20 13.99 9.19
N GLU A 38 -24.75 14.75 10.20
CA GLU A 38 -25.64 15.26 11.28
C GLU A 38 -26.87 16.01 10.73
N SER A 39 -26.76 16.61 9.55
CA SER A 39 -27.87 17.26 8.83
C SER A 39 -29.01 16.31 8.45
N CYS A 40 -28.74 15.01 8.34
CA CYS A 40 -29.73 13.99 8.00
C CYS A 40 -30.52 13.55 9.24
N LEU A 41 -29.86 13.46 10.41
CA LEU A 41 -30.48 13.04 11.67
C LEU A 41 -31.70 13.89 12.06
N HIS A 42 -31.73 15.15 11.63
CA HIS A 42 -32.83 16.07 11.90
C HIS A 42 -34.16 15.68 11.20
N PHE A 43 -34.07 14.95 10.08
CA PHE A 43 -35.23 14.40 9.36
C PHE A 43 -35.62 12.98 9.83
N PHE A 44 -34.68 12.24 10.44
CA PHE A 44 -34.81 10.82 10.72
C PHE A 44 -34.96 10.50 12.21
N ASN A 45 -35.96 11.11 12.85
CA ASN A 45 -36.44 10.66 14.16
C ASN A 45 -37.79 9.92 14.01
N PRO A 46 -38.16 9.06 14.98
CA PRO A 46 -39.40 8.28 14.92
C PRO A 46 -40.66 9.14 14.74
N GLU A 47 -40.67 10.36 15.28
CA GLU A 47 -41.81 11.28 15.20
C GLU A 47 -41.99 11.83 13.77
N SER A 48 -40.89 12.22 13.11
CA SER A 48 -40.87 12.70 11.73
C SER A 48 -41.29 11.61 10.74
N MET A 49 -40.83 10.37 10.95
CA MET A 49 -41.26 9.24 10.11
C MET A 49 -42.71 8.84 10.35
N SER A 50 -43.18 8.88 11.60
CA SER A 50 -44.61 8.68 11.93
C SER A 50 -45.49 9.76 11.27
N HIS A 51 -45.03 11.01 11.26
CA HIS A 51 -45.71 12.10 10.56
C HIS A 51 -45.71 11.88 9.04
N PHE A 52 -44.57 11.49 8.45
CA PHE A 52 -44.46 11.17 7.03
C PHE A 52 -45.44 10.06 6.59
N SER A 53 -45.44 8.92 7.29
CA SER A 53 -46.32 7.78 6.97
C SER A 53 -47.81 8.12 7.14
N LYS A 54 -48.16 9.08 8.00
CA LYS A 54 -49.54 9.61 8.12
C LYS A 54 -49.90 10.60 7.02
N THR A 55 -48.95 11.43 6.58
CA THR A 55 -49.16 12.46 5.55
C THR A 55 -49.18 11.85 4.15
N PHE A 56 -48.45 10.77 3.92
CA PHE A 56 -48.36 10.09 2.61
C PHE A 56 -48.74 8.60 2.69
N PRO A 57 -49.94 8.23 3.18
CA PRO A 57 -50.29 6.84 3.50
C PRO A 57 -50.22 5.86 2.31
N ASN A 58 -50.21 6.37 1.07
CA ASN A 58 -50.15 5.58 -0.16
C ASN A 58 -48.73 5.42 -0.74
N TYR A 59 -47.67 5.91 -0.09
CA TYR A 59 -46.32 5.88 -0.64
C TYR A 59 -45.83 4.46 -0.99
N LYS A 60 -46.28 3.43 -0.25
CA LYS A 60 -45.97 2.00 -0.50
C LYS A 60 -46.55 1.45 -1.81
N ASN A 61 -47.64 2.04 -2.28
CA ASN A 61 -48.36 1.63 -3.50
C ASN A 61 -48.15 2.60 -4.66
N ASN A 62 -47.61 3.80 -4.40
CA ASN A 62 -47.36 4.82 -5.42
C ASN A 62 -46.14 5.67 -5.05
N VAL A 63 -45.00 5.38 -5.70
CA VAL A 63 -43.71 6.08 -5.48
C VAL A 63 -43.78 7.58 -5.78
N LYS A 64 -44.70 8.01 -6.67
CA LYS A 64 -44.90 9.43 -6.98
C LYS A 64 -45.42 10.26 -5.79
N CYS A 65 -45.89 9.60 -4.73
CA CYS A 65 -46.28 10.25 -3.48
C CYS A 65 -45.09 10.49 -2.54
N ILE A 66 -43.89 9.99 -2.84
CA ILE A 66 -42.68 10.24 -2.06
C ILE A 66 -42.13 11.62 -2.47
N PRO A 67 -41.97 12.57 -1.53
CA PRO A 67 -41.30 13.85 -1.76
C PRO A 67 -39.90 13.66 -2.32
N PHE A 68 -39.52 14.47 -3.31
CA PHE A 68 -38.21 14.38 -3.97
C PHE A 68 -37.04 14.57 -3.00
N GLU A 69 -37.25 15.31 -1.92
CA GLU A 69 -36.30 15.55 -0.85
C GLU A 69 -35.90 14.26 -0.12
N LEU A 70 -36.74 13.21 -0.16
CA LEU A 70 -36.47 11.92 0.48
C LEU A 70 -35.68 10.94 -0.41
N TYR A 71 -35.55 11.23 -1.71
CA TYR A 71 -34.95 10.29 -2.67
C TYR A 71 -33.47 9.98 -2.39
N PRO A 72 -32.61 10.98 -2.10
CA PRO A 72 -31.20 10.70 -1.81
C PRO A 72 -31.02 9.80 -0.58
N TYR A 73 -31.89 9.96 0.42
CA TYR A 73 -31.82 9.22 1.67
C TYR A 73 -32.33 7.79 1.52
N ALA A 74 -33.40 7.60 0.74
CA ALA A 74 -33.90 6.28 0.40
C ALA A 74 -32.81 5.47 -0.31
N LEU A 75 -32.14 6.06 -1.30
CA LEU A 75 -31.03 5.43 -2.00
C LEU A 75 -29.85 5.09 -1.06
N ILE A 76 -29.53 5.98 -0.10
CA ILE A 76 -28.49 5.71 0.92
C ILE A 76 -28.88 4.53 1.83
N ALA A 77 -30.14 4.46 2.26
CA ALA A 77 -30.62 3.39 3.15
C ALA A 77 -30.68 2.03 2.46
N GLU A 78 -31.14 2.01 1.21
CA GLU A 78 -31.12 0.81 0.37
C GLU A 78 -29.69 0.32 0.13
N GLN A 79 -28.78 1.22 -0.23
CA GLN A 79 -27.35 0.90 -0.34
C GLN A 79 -26.80 0.35 0.97
N TYR A 80 -27.16 0.93 2.11
CA TYR A 80 -26.71 0.46 3.42
C TYR A 80 -27.22 -0.96 3.74
N LYS A 81 -28.51 -1.25 3.52
CA LYS A 81 -29.07 -2.59 3.73
C LYS A 81 -28.40 -3.61 2.80
N ASN A 82 -28.26 -3.28 1.52
CA ASN A 82 -27.53 -4.11 0.55
C ASN A 82 -26.05 -4.31 0.94
N ILE A 83 -25.42 -3.34 1.62
CA ILE A 83 -24.08 -3.47 2.18
C ILE A 83 -24.07 -4.39 3.41
N ALA A 84 -25.00 -4.20 4.34
CA ALA A 84 -25.11 -4.97 5.58
C ALA A 84 -25.43 -6.45 5.32
N GLU A 85 -26.37 -6.73 4.42
CA GLU A 85 -26.75 -8.09 4.02
C GLU A 85 -25.62 -8.78 3.25
N SER A 86 -24.91 -8.06 2.35
CA SER A 86 -23.78 -8.65 1.59
C SER A 86 -22.55 -9.01 2.44
N LYS A 87 -22.40 -8.44 3.64
CA LYS A 87 -21.31 -8.76 4.59
C LYS A 87 -21.59 -9.99 5.46
N GLN A 88 -22.81 -10.54 5.43
CA GLN A 88 -23.21 -11.63 6.32
C GLN A 88 -22.84 -13.03 5.81
N ASP A 89 -22.59 -13.23 4.51
CA ASP A 89 -22.45 -14.58 3.93
C ASP A 89 -21.00 -15.10 3.77
N ILE A 90 -19.99 -14.24 3.72
CA ILE A 90 -18.59 -14.65 3.56
C ILE A 90 -17.62 -13.56 4.04
N SER A 91 -16.61 -13.94 4.84
CA SER A 91 -15.64 -12.97 5.38
C SER A 91 -14.60 -12.55 4.34
N LEU A 92 -13.98 -11.38 4.53
CA LEU A 92 -12.83 -10.95 3.71
C LEU A 92 -11.69 -11.99 3.74
N TYR A 93 -11.44 -12.59 4.91
CA TYR A 93 -10.47 -13.66 5.07
C TYR A 93 -10.79 -14.84 4.15
N ASP A 94 -12.04 -15.30 4.13
CA ASP A 94 -12.44 -16.44 3.31
C ASP A 94 -12.32 -16.14 1.81
N ILE A 95 -12.66 -14.92 1.39
CA ILE A 95 -12.49 -14.50 0.00
C ILE A 95 -11.01 -14.49 -0.37
N GLN A 96 -10.14 -13.85 0.42
CA GLN A 96 -8.70 -13.81 0.14
C GLN A 96 -8.11 -15.22 0.16
N ASN A 97 -8.46 -16.06 1.13
CA ASN A 97 -7.99 -17.44 1.20
C ASN A 97 -8.39 -18.24 -0.05
N LYS A 98 -9.66 -18.18 -0.47
CA LYS A 98 -10.13 -18.85 -1.70
C LYS A 98 -9.38 -18.35 -2.94
N TYR A 99 -9.12 -17.05 -3.04
CA TYR A 99 -8.36 -16.48 -4.15
C TYR A 99 -6.92 -17.03 -4.21
N PHE A 100 -6.22 -17.06 -3.07
CA PHE A 100 -4.86 -17.59 -2.99
C PHE A 100 -4.81 -19.11 -3.18
N ASP A 101 -5.82 -19.85 -2.73
CA ASP A 101 -5.92 -21.31 -2.91
C ASP A 101 -6.03 -21.68 -4.40
N ILE A 102 -6.78 -20.90 -5.19
CA ILE A 102 -6.84 -21.04 -6.64
C ILE A 102 -5.42 -20.94 -7.24
N ILE A 103 -4.65 -19.93 -6.84
CA ILE A 103 -3.32 -19.68 -7.39
C ILE A 103 -2.34 -20.76 -6.96
N GLU A 104 -2.31 -21.12 -5.67
CA GLU A 104 -1.41 -22.14 -5.16
C GLU A 104 -1.67 -23.51 -5.75
N THR A 105 -2.93 -23.91 -5.89
CA THR A 105 -3.29 -25.21 -6.47
C THR A 105 -2.69 -25.38 -7.87
N ASN A 106 -2.59 -24.28 -8.63
CA ASN A 106 -2.05 -24.29 -9.98
C ASN A 106 -0.53 -24.05 -10.05
N PHE A 107 0.05 -23.29 -9.11
CA PHE A 107 1.42 -22.76 -9.27
C PHE A 107 2.34 -22.91 -8.06
N TYR A 108 1.93 -23.61 -6.99
CA TYR A 108 2.75 -23.80 -5.80
C TYR A 108 4.09 -24.49 -6.10
N PHE A 109 4.14 -25.40 -7.08
CA PHE A 109 5.38 -26.06 -7.48
C PHE A 109 6.48 -25.07 -7.95
N LEU A 110 6.09 -23.95 -8.57
CA LEU A 110 7.02 -22.88 -8.94
C LEU A 110 7.56 -22.17 -7.70
N TYR A 111 6.67 -21.88 -6.76
CA TYR A 111 6.99 -21.18 -5.51
C TYR A 111 7.89 -22.01 -4.59
N ASP A 112 7.60 -23.29 -4.42
CA ASP A 112 8.42 -24.23 -3.67
C ASP A 112 9.82 -24.38 -4.29
N LYS A 113 9.91 -24.51 -5.62
CA LYS A 113 11.20 -24.59 -6.32
C LYS A 113 12.02 -23.30 -6.19
N MET A 114 11.38 -22.14 -6.28
CA MET A 114 12.01 -20.83 -6.05
C MET A 114 12.70 -20.79 -4.68
N HIS A 115 11.99 -21.17 -3.62
CA HIS A 115 12.53 -21.19 -2.25
C HIS A 115 13.64 -22.21 -2.05
N LYS A 116 13.45 -23.45 -2.55
CA LYS A 116 14.47 -24.51 -2.45
C LYS A 116 15.79 -24.14 -3.11
N LEU A 117 15.74 -23.36 -4.19
CA LEU A 117 16.92 -22.90 -4.93
C LEU A 117 17.43 -21.53 -4.48
N GLY A 118 16.74 -20.85 -3.55
CA GLY A 118 17.09 -19.50 -3.11
C GLY A 118 17.03 -18.44 -4.22
N LEU A 119 16.16 -18.64 -5.22
CA LEU A 119 16.00 -17.75 -6.36
C LEU A 119 14.99 -16.64 -6.07
N THR A 120 15.10 -15.52 -6.79
CA THR A 120 14.06 -14.49 -6.81
C THR A 120 12.93 -14.85 -7.78
N PRO A 121 11.74 -14.20 -7.68
CA PRO A 121 10.66 -14.38 -8.65
C PRO A 121 11.11 -14.17 -10.09
N SER A 122 11.90 -13.12 -10.33
CA SER A 122 12.42 -12.75 -11.65
C SER A 122 13.38 -13.81 -12.21
N GLN A 123 14.29 -14.33 -11.37
CA GLN A 123 15.20 -15.41 -11.75
C GLN A 123 14.46 -16.71 -12.06
N THR A 124 13.44 -17.04 -11.28
CA THR A 124 12.62 -18.23 -11.50
C THR A 124 11.81 -18.11 -12.78
N ALA A 125 11.21 -16.94 -13.04
CA ALA A 125 10.50 -16.66 -14.28
C ALA A 125 11.39 -16.82 -15.52
N GLN A 126 12.62 -16.31 -15.48
CA GLN A 126 13.58 -16.47 -16.56
C GLN A 126 13.88 -17.95 -16.85
N LEU A 127 14.08 -18.75 -15.81
CA LEU A 127 14.37 -20.18 -15.96
C LEU A 127 13.25 -20.94 -16.69
N TYR A 128 11.99 -20.58 -16.46
CA TYR A 128 10.84 -21.22 -17.13
C TYR A 128 10.49 -20.60 -18.48
N ALA A 129 10.83 -19.33 -18.70
CA ALA A 129 10.67 -18.68 -20.00
C ALA A 129 11.64 -19.21 -21.06
N ASP A 130 12.70 -19.92 -20.65
CA ASP A 130 13.63 -20.61 -21.56
C ASP A 130 13.29 -22.10 -21.76
N ASP A 131 12.29 -22.64 -21.04
CA ASP A 131 11.80 -24.03 -21.17
C ASP A 131 10.66 -24.11 -22.20
N THR A 132 10.97 -24.60 -23.41
CA THR A 132 10.00 -24.68 -24.52
C THR A 132 8.80 -25.56 -24.21
N ASP A 133 8.99 -26.64 -23.45
CA ASP A 133 7.90 -27.54 -23.08
C ASP A 133 6.98 -26.87 -22.05
N PHE A 134 7.56 -26.12 -21.11
CA PHE A 134 6.80 -25.34 -20.15
C PHE A 134 6.00 -24.22 -20.82
N ILE A 135 6.61 -23.49 -21.76
CA ILE A 135 5.91 -22.46 -22.55
C ILE A 135 4.68 -23.06 -23.22
N HIS A 136 4.83 -24.18 -23.95
CA HIS A 136 3.71 -24.83 -24.64
C HIS A 136 2.60 -25.30 -23.69
N ARG A 137 2.97 -25.88 -22.53
CA ARG A 137 1.97 -26.30 -21.53
C ARG A 137 1.25 -25.12 -20.91
N LEU A 138 1.96 -24.04 -20.58
CA LEU A 138 1.38 -22.89 -19.91
C LEU A 138 0.45 -22.13 -20.86
N ASP A 139 0.90 -21.87 -22.10
CA ASP A 139 0.12 -21.18 -23.13
C ASP A 139 -1.24 -21.86 -23.37
N LYS A 140 -1.27 -23.20 -23.41
CA LYS A 140 -2.51 -23.98 -23.57
C LYS A 140 -3.50 -23.83 -22.39
N ASN A 141 -3.00 -23.66 -21.17
CA ASN A 141 -3.82 -23.67 -19.95
C ASN A 141 -4.12 -22.26 -19.40
N ILE A 142 -3.36 -21.24 -19.84
CA ILE A 142 -3.51 -19.85 -19.44
C ILE A 142 -4.95 -19.34 -19.59
N PRO A 143 -5.65 -19.55 -20.74
CA PRO A 143 -7.00 -18.99 -20.91
C PRO A 143 -8.00 -19.50 -19.86
N ALA A 144 -7.99 -20.81 -19.59
CA ALA A 144 -8.86 -21.42 -18.58
C ALA A 144 -8.58 -20.89 -17.16
N PHE A 145 -7.31 -20.59 -16.86
CA PHE A 145 -6.95 -19.96 -15.60
C PHE A 145 -7.47 -18.52 -15.51
N PHE A 146 -7.37 -17.71 -16.57
CA PHE A 146 -7.94 -16.37 -16.57
C PHE A 146 -9.46 -16.39 -16.41
N ASP A 147 -10.16 -17.30 -17.08
CA ASP A 147 -11.61 -17.47 -16.92
C ASP A 147 -11.99 -17.79 -15.46
N LEU A 148 -11.22 -18.65 -14.80
CA LEU A 148 -11.40 -18.98 -13.39
C LEU A 148 -11.26 -17.72 -12.50
N ILE A 149 -10.22 -16.91 -12.74
CA ILE A 149 -9.95 -15.68 -11.98
C ILE A 149 -11.02 -14.61 -12.26
N ILE A 150 -11.43 -14.43 -13.51
CA ILE A 150 -12.48 -13.49 -13.91
C ILE A 150 -13.81 -13.87 -13.26
N ASN A 151 -14.20 -15.14 -13.32
CA ASN A 151 -15.44 -15.63 -12.69
C ASN A 151 -15.40 -15.48 -11.17
N PHE A 152 -14.25 -15.73 -10.54
CA PHE A 152 -14.05 -15.50 -9.11
C PHE A 152 -14.30 -14.02 -8.75
N TRP A 153 -13.73 -13.10 -9.53
CA TRP A 153 -13.87 -11.67 -9.27
C TRP A 153 -15.24 -11.10 -9.64
N HIS A 154 -15.94 -11.65 -10.63
CA HIS A 154 -17.35 -11.34 -10.86
C HIS A 154 -18.21 -11.70 -9.64
N LYS A 155 -17.90 -12.80 -8.95
CA LYS A 155 -18.66 -13.26 -7.78
C LYS A 155 -18.35 -12.47 -6.51
N TYR A 156 -17.08 -12.14 -6.27
CA TYR A 156 -16.63 -11.62 -4.97
C TYR A 156 -16.03 -10.22 -5.00
N GLY A 157 -15.75 -9.66 -6.19
CA GLY A 157 -15.06 -8.38 -6.35
C GLY A 157 -15.77 -7.24 -5.61
N ASP A 158 -17.08 -7.13 -5.76
CA ASP A 158 -17.86 -6.07 -5.12
C ASP A 158 -17.86 -6.16 -3.60
N THR A 159 -17.92 -7.38 -3.07
CA THR A 159 -17.84 -7.63 -1.64
C THR A 159 -16.48 -7.21 -1.07
N VAL A 160 -15.38 -7.50 -1.76
CA VAL A 160 -14.04 -7.07 -1.33
C VAL A 160 -13.91 -5.55 -1.35
N TYR A 161 -14.39 -4.89 -2.42
CA TYR A 161 -14.39 -3.42 -2.48
C TYR A 161 -15.14 -2.80 -1.30
N LYS A 162 -16.32 -3.33 -0.96
CA LYS A 162 -17.09 -2.88 0.22
C LYS A 162 -16.29 -3.06 1.52
N TYR A 163 -15.67 -4.21 1.73
CA TYR A 163 -14.83 -4.44 2.91
C TYR A 163 -13.68 -3.43 3.02
N VAL A 164 -12.97 -3.16 1.93
CA VAL A 164 -11.82 -2.23 1.93
C VAL A 164 -12.28 -0.78 2.14
N LYS A 165 -13.40 -0.38 1.54
CA LYS A 165 -13.97 0.96 1.71
C LYS A 165 -14.38 1.21 3.17
N ASP A 166 -15.02 0.22 3.79
CA ASP A 166 -15.58 0.31 5.13
C ASP A 166 -14.60 -0.08 6.25
N MET A 167 -13.32 -0.31 5.93
CA MET A 167 -12.28 -0.44 6.95
C MET A 167 -12.26 0.81 7.84
N ASP A 168 -12.03 0.60 9.14
CA ASP A 168 -11.94 1.65 10.17
C ASP A 168 -11.12 2.86 9.67
N SER A 169 -11.64 4.07 9.88
CA SER A 169 -11.01 5.33 9.47
C SER A 169 -9.60 5.54 10.03
N ASN A 170 -9.27 4.86 11.14
CA ASN A 170 -7.93 4.89 11.75
C ASN A 170 -6.91 4.03 10.99
N ILE A 171 -7.35 3.21 10.04
CA ILE A 171 -6.49 2.35 9.22
C ILE A 171 -5.90 3.18 8.07
N ILE A 172 -4.58 3.24 8.02
CA ILE A 172 -3.85 3.80 6.89
C ILE A 172 -3.79 2.75 5.78
N LYS A 173 -4.59 2.97 4.73
CA LYS A 173 -4.60 2.17 3.51
C LYS A 173 -3.52 2.70 2.55
N GLY A 174 -2.72 1.81 1.99
CA GLY A 174 -1.70 2.12 0.97
C GLY A 174 -2.11 1.53 -0.36
N ILE A 175 -2.39 2.37 -1.36
CA ILE A 175 -2.82 1.91 -2.68
C ILE A 175 -1.60 1.71 -3.56
N LEU A 176 -1.33 0.48 -3.97
CA LEU A 176 -0.18 0.19 -4.82
C LEU A 176 -0.48 0.59 -6.26
N GLY A 177 0.29 1.56 -6.79
CA GLY A 177 0.11 2.08 -8.15
C GLY A 177 0.95 1.41 -9.22
N ASP A 178 1.62 0.31 -8.88
CA ASP A 178 2.40 -0.47 -9.82
C ASP A 178 1.56 -1.70 -10.21
N ASP A 179 0.76 -1.55 -11.26
CA ASP A 179 -0.22 -2.56 -11.73
C ASP A 179 0.36 -3.94 -11.99
N LEU A 180 1.69 -4.03 -12.10
CA LEU A 180 2.42 -5.23 -12.46
C LEU A 180 3.60 -5.52 -11.52
N PHE A 181 3.65 -5.05 -10.27
CA PHE A 181 4.75 -5.39 -9.34
C PHE A 181 6.17 -5.24 -9.94
N THR A 182 6.46 -4.13 -10.63
CA THR A 182 7.47 -4.12 -11.71
C THR A 182 8.92 -3.92 -11.28
N THR A 183 9.22 -3.58 -10.02
CA THR A 183 10.54 -2.97 -9.71
C THR A 183 11.39 -3.54 -8.58
N ASP A 184 10.84 -4.25 -7.59
CA ASP A 184 11.65 -4.84 -6.51
C ASP A 184 11.27 -6.31 -6.28
N ASP A 185 12.26 -7.13 -5.92
CA ASP A 185 12.05 -8.52 -5.49
C ASP A 185 11.54 -8.57 -4.02
N ASN A 186 11.68 -7.47 -3.28
CA ASN A 186 11.15 -7.34 -1.92
C ASN A 186 9.69 -6.88 -1.91
N ASN A 187 8.91 -7.47 -1.01
CA ASN A 187 7.50 -7.13 -0.79
C ASN A 187 7.35 -5.69 -0.25
N ILE A 188 6.45 -4.86 -0.82
CA ILE A 188 6.25 -3.45 -0.39
C ILE A 188 5.89 -3.33 1.10
N ALA A 189 5.25 -4.35 1.67
CA ALA A 189 4.95 -4.40 3.09
C ALA A 189 6.22 -4.37 3.94
N SER A 190 7.33 -4.96 3.49
CA SER A 190 8.62 -4.91 4.21
C SER A 190 9.18 -3.49 4.33
N LYS A 191 8.85 -2.61 3.38
CA LYS A 191 9.32 -1.22 3.31
C LYS A 191 8.42 -0.26 4.07
N CYS A 192 7.11 -0.37 3.85
CA CYS A 192 6.14 0.62 4.30
C CYS A 192 5.23 0.10 5.43
N GLY A 193 5.26 -1.18 5.77
CA GLY A 193 4.31 -1.82 6.69
C GLY A 193 4.44 -1.39 8.15
N ILE A 194 5.48 -0.62 8.49
CA ILE A 194 5.64 0.04 9.79
C ILE A 194 4.83 1.34 9.91
N TYR A 195 4.29 1.84 8.80
CA TYR A 195 3.47 3.06 8.74
C TYR A 195 2.10 2.80 8.13
N VAL A 196 2.02 1.95 7.11
CA VAL A 196 0.79 1.55 6.41
C VAL A 196 0.22 0.31 7.08
N ASP A 197 -1.10 0.31 7.36
CA ASP A 197 -1.81 -0.84 7.94
C ASP A 197 -2.20 -1.84 6.87
N THR A 198 -2.82 -1.40 5.78
CA THR A 198 -3.33 -2.32 4.75
C THR A 198 -2.86 -1.88 3.37
N PHE A 199 -2.15 -2.76 2.67
CA PHE A 199 -1.79 -2.57 1.26
C PHE A 199 -2.93 -3.07 0.38
N VAL A 200 -3.48 -2.18 -0.43
CA VAL A 200 -4.53 -2.46 -1.40
C VAL A 200 -3.82 -2.75 -2.73
N ILE A 201 -3.93 -3.99 -3.20
CA ILE A 201 -3.16 -4.53 -4.31
C ILE A 201 -4.12 -4.93 -5.45
N SER A 202 -3.89 -4.36 -6.63
CA SER A 202 -4.57 -4.78 -7.85
C SER A 202 -4.25 -6.24 -8.18
N CYS A 203 -5.26 -7.02 -8.57
CA CYS A 203 -5.07 -8.36 -9.12
C CYS A 203 -4.24 -8.27 -10.41
N PRO A 204 -3.02 -8.86 -10.46
CA PRO A 204 -2.16 -8.74 -11.64
C PRO A 204 -2.73 -9.46 -12.86
N PHE A 205 -3.57 -10.48 -12.65
CA PHE A 205 -4.13 -11.27 -13.74
C PHE A 205 -5.20 -10.49 -14.54
N ILE A 206 -5.95 -9.59 -13.90
CA ILE A 206 -6.91 -8.75 -14.63
C ILE A 206 -6.18 -7.84 -15.63
N HIS A 207 -5.06 -7.26 -15.21
CA HIS A 207 -4.21 -6.43 -16.07
C HIS A 207 -3.53 -7.24 -17.17
N LEU A 208 -3.00 -8.41 -16.81
CA LEU A 208 -2.28 -9.26 -17.76
C LEU A 208 -3.21 -9.76 -18.86
N TYR A 209 -4.46 -10.12 -18.55
CA TYR A 209 -5.44 -10.62 -19.54
C TYR A 209 -5.54 -9.73 -20.79
N ASN A 210 -5.60 -8.41 -20.59
CA ASN A 210 -5.69 -7.44 -21.68
C ASN A 210 -4.37 -7.26 -22.46
N LEU A 211 -3.24 -7.64 -21.87
CA LEU A 211 -1.90 -7.48 -22.44
C LEU A 211 -1.39 -8.73 -23.18
N LEU A 212 -1.92 -9.92 -22.88
CA LEU A 212 -1.46 -11.19 -23.45
C LEU A 212 -1.44 -11.20 -24.97
N GLN A 213 -2.42 -10.57 -25.62
CA GLN A 213 -2.54 -10.55 -27.08
C GLN A 213 -1.40 -9.77 -27.77
N LEU A 214 -0.65 -8.98 -27.00
CA LEU A 214 0.42 -8.11 -27.50
C LEU A 214 1.82 -8.69 -27.23
N MET A 215 1.93 -9.87 -26.61
CA MET A 215 3.17 -10.46 -26.12
C MET A 215 3.51 -11.76 -26.84
N THR A 216 4.79 -12.07 -26.96
CA THR A 216 5.24 -13.41 -27.39
C THR A 216 4.97 -14.45 -26.31
N PRO A 217 4.85 -15.75 -26.66
CA PRO A 217 4.64 -16.81 -25.66
C PRO A 217 5.71 -16.82 -24.55
N LYS A 218 6.96 -16.53 -24.90
CA LYS A 218 8.08 -16.41 -23.95
C LYS A 218 7.86 -15.26 -22.95
N GLU A 219 7.50 -14.08 -23.45
CA GLU A 219 7.23 -12.91 -22.62
C GLU A 219 6.02 -13.13 -21.72
N THR A 220 4.96 -13.74 -22.26
CA THR A 220 3.79 -14.16 -21.51
C THR A 220 4.17 -15.05 -20.33
N VAL A 221 4.96 -16.11 -20.57
CA VAL A 221 5.42 -17.02 -19.52
C VAL A 221 6.26 -16.29 -18.48
N TYR A 222 7.23 -15.49 -18.91
CA TYR A 222 8.08 -14.72 -18.00
C TYR A 222 7.23 -13.83 -17.08
N ILE A 223 6.39 -12.97 -17.65
CA ILE A 223 5.59 -12.01 -16.89
C ILE A 223 4.61 -12.77 -15.99
N PHE A 224 3.88 -13.75 -16.53
CA PHE A 224 2.89 -14.51 -15.77
C PHE A 224 3.50 -15.19 -14.55
N VAL A 225 4.62 -15.90 -14.72
CA VAL A 225 5.31 -16.60 -13.63
C VAL A 225 5.85 -15.60 -12.62
N GLU A 226 6.51 -14.53 -13.06
CA GLU A 226 7.07 -13.49 -12.18
C GLU A 226 5.97 -12.90 -11.28
N ARG A 227 4.82 -12.50 -11.86
CA ARG A 227 3.70 -11.91 -11.11
C ARG A 227 3.05 -12.90 -10.17
N THR A 228 2.89 -14.15 -10.60
CA THR A 228 2.31 -15.21 -9.76
C THR A 228 3.16 -15.42 -8.51
N LEU A 229 4.48 -15.55 -8.66
CA LEU A 229 5.41 -15.75 -7.55
C LEU A 229 5.45 -14.54 -6.61
N LYS A 230 5.48 -13.32 -7.16
CA LYS A 230 5.41 -12.08 -6.36
C LYS A 230 4.12 -12.00 -5.55
N LEU A 231 2.98 -12.29 -6.17
CA LEU A 231 1.67 -12.30 -5.51
C LEU A 231 1.63 -13.31 -4.36
N LEU A 232 2.16 -14.53 -4.55
CA LEU A 232 2.20 -15.55 -3.50
C LEU A 232 3.01 -15.12 -2.26
N THR A 233 3.96 -14.18 -2.38
CA THR A 233 4.64 -13.61 -1.20
C THR A 233 3.72 -12.80 -0.27
N TYR A 234 2.55 -12.36 -0.76
CA TYR A 234 1.55 -11.65 0.03
C TYR A 234 0.53 -12.56 0.70
N LYS A 235 0.53 -13.87 0.42
CA LYS A 235 -0.50 -14.79 0.93
C LYS A 235 -0.66 -14.69 2.45
N GLN A 236 0.44 -14.81 3.20
CA GLN A 236 0.40 -14.75 4.66
C GLN A 236 -0.06 -13.40 5.19
N LEU A 237 0.19 -12.32 4.43
CA LEU A 237 -0.23 -10.96 4.77
C LEU A 237 -1.72 -10.75 4.51
N ALA A 238 -2.29 -11.44 3.52
CA ALA A 238 -3.67 -11.32 3.11
C ALA A 238 -4.63 -12.22 3.90
N ILE A 239 -4.14 -13.35 4.40
CA ILE A 239 -4.94 -14.36 5.12
C ILE A 239 -4.75 -14.20 6.63
N MET A 240 -4.76 -12.95 7.13
CA MET A 240 -4.75 -12.67 8.56
C MET A 240 -6.16 -12.36 9.06
N ASN A 241 -6.49 -12.86 10.26
CA ASN A 241 -7.77 -12.58 10.89
C ASN A 241 -7.85 -11.10 11.33
N ASN A 242 -9.03 -10.49 11.18
CA ASN A 242 -9.42 -9.12 11.54
C ASN A 242 -8.81 -7.99 10.71
N PHE A 243 -7.48 -7.89 10.61
CA PHE A 243 -6.81 -6.78 9.91
C PHE A 243 -5.69 -7.30 9.00
N PRO A 244 -6.02 -7.67 7.74
CA PRO A 244 -5.01 -8.13 6.80
C PRO A 244 -4.00 -7.02 6.50
N ILE A 245 -2.72 -7.39 6.40
CA ILE A 245 -1.67 -6.45 6.01
C ILE A 245 -1.77 -6.12 4.52
N ALA A 246 -2.28 -7.06 3.72
CA ALA A 246 -2.48 -6.87 2.29
C ALA A 246 -3.88 -7.34 1.88
N VAL A 247 -4.51 -6.68 0.93
CA VAL A 247 -5.79 -7.10 0.35
C VAL A 247 -5.66 -7.04 -1.16
N VAL A 248 -5.97 -8.15 -1.82
CA VAL A 248 -6.01 -8.23 -3.28
C VAL A 248 -7.45 -8.02 -3.75
N LEU A 249 -7.64 -7.23 -4.80
CA LEU A 249 -8.94 -6.92 -5.39
C LEU A 249 -8.80 -6.84 -6.92
N PRO A 250 -9.87 -7.09 -7.68
CA PRO A 250 -9.82 -6.90 -9.12
C PRO A 250 -9.72 -5.41 -9.42
N ASP A 251 -9.13 -5.06 -10.56
CA ASP A 251 -9.37 -3.73 -11.10
C ASP A 251 -10.67 -3.77 -11.90
N ARG A 252 -11.73 -3.18 -11.31
CA ARG A 252 -13.08 -3.16 -11.90
C ARG A 252 -13.10 -2.56 -13.30
N ASP A 253 -12.34 -1.50 -13.53
CA ASP A 253 -12.38 -0.78 -14.81
C ASP A 253 -11.64 -1.58 -15.92
N MET A 254 -10.79 -2.52 -15.52
CA MET A 254 -10.05 -3.44 -16.41
C MET A 254 -10.70 -4.82 -16.59
N MET A 255 -11.79 -5.12 -15.87
CA MET A 255 -12.52 -6.38 -16.04
C MET A 255 -13.10 -6.49 -17.46
N PRO A 256 -13.24 -7.71 -18.02
CA PRO A 256 -13.85 -7.89 -19.33
C PRO A 256 -15.25 -7.27 -19.38
N LYS A 257 -15.55 -6.55 -20.46
CA LYS A 257 -16.80 -5.77 -20.70
C LYS A 257 -16.95 -4.49 -19.88
N SER A 258 -15.98 -4.11 -19.05
CA SER A 258 -15.95 -2.79 -18.39
C SER A 258 -15.59 -1.68 -19.39
N ASN A 259 -16.08 -0.47 -19.14
CA ASN A 259 -15.79 0.71 -19.96
C ASN A 259 -14.67 1.55 -19.34
N PHE A 260 -13.46 1.40 -19.87
CA PHE A 260 -12.26 2.13 -19.43
C PHE A 260 -12.06 3.49 -20.13
N ASN A 261 -13.01 3.94 -20.94
CA ASN A 261 -12.85 5.15 -21.75
C ASN A 261 -12.64 6.40 -20.88
N TRP A 262 -13.25 6.45 -19.69
CA TRP A 262 -13.09 7.57 -18.77
C TRP A 262 -11.62 7.78 -18.36
N LEU A 263 -10.88 6.70 -18.09
CA LEU A 263 -9.48 6.81 -17.69
C LEU A 263 -8.62 7.24 -18.88
N ILE A 264 -8.88 6.67 -20.07
CA ILE A 264 -8.18 7.05 -21.30
C ILE A 264 -8.40 8.54 -21.59
N ASP A 265 -9.63 9.03 -21.47
CA ASP A 265 -9.95 10.42 -21.76
C ASP A 265 -9.39 11.37 -20.68
N SER A 266 -9.33 10.94 -19.42
CA SER A 266 -8.60 11.66 -18.38
C SER A 266 -7.10 11.73 -18.69
N GLY A 267 -6.49 10.59 -19.02
CA GLY A 267 -5.08 10.51 -19.39
C GLY A 267 -4.73 11.32 -20.65
N LYS A 268 -5.61 11.41 -21.64
CA LYS A 268 -5.43 12.29 -22.81
C LYS A 268 -5.43 13.76 -22.40
N ARG A 269 -6.36 14.20 -21.53
CA ARG A 269 -6.43 15.59 -21.06
C ARG A 269 -5.16 16.00 -20.31
N ASP A 270 -4.73 15.18 -19.36
CA ASP A 270 -3.51 15.45 -18.59
C ASP A 270 -2.24 15.25 -19.42
N GLY A 271 -2.24 14.28 -20.33
CA GLY A 271 -1.17 14.05 -21.28
C GLY A 271 -0.99 15.22 -22.26
N LEU A 272 -2.08 15.84 -22.72
CA LEU A 272 -2.06 17.05 -23.53
C LEU A 272 -1.45 18.23 -22.77
N PHE A 273 -1.83 18.40 -21.51
CA PHE A 273 -1.25 19.44 -20.64
C PHE A 273 0.26 19.22 -20.45
N HIS A 274 0.67 17.97 -20.18
CA HIS A 274 2.08 17.60 -20.07
C HIS A 274 2.84 17.87 -21.38
N ALA A 275 2.29 17.43 -22.52
CA ALA A 275 2.88 17.64 -23.83
C ALA A 275 3.06 19.13 -24.16
N ASN A 276 2.09 19.97 -23.79
CA ASN A 276 2.19 21.43 -23.97
C ASN A 276 3.42 22.01 -23.25
N LYS A 277 3.71 21.53 -22.04
CA LYS A 277 4.90 21.93 -21.28
C LYS A 277 6.18 21.35 -21.88
N VAL A 278 6.20 20.05 -22.17
CA VAL A 278 7.38 19.34 -22.70
C VAL A 278 7.84 19.93 -24.03
N PHE A 279 6.91 20.16 -24.96
CA PHE A 279 7.22 20.67 -26.29
C PHE A 279 7.21 22.20 -26.39
N GLY A 280 6.78 22.88 -25.32
CA GLY A 280 6.56 24.32 -25.30
C GLY A 280 5.79 24.83 -26.51
N THR A 281 4.78 24.06 -26.91
CA THR A 281 3.87 24.27 -28.05
C THR A 281 2.46 24.10 -27.50
N LYS A 282 1.51 24.97 -27.87
CA LYS A 282 0.13 24.84 -27.43
C LYS A 282 -0.64 23.94 -28.39
N PHE A 283 -0.98 22.75 -27.92
CA PHE A 283 -1.93 21.84 -28.54
C PHE A 283 -3.29 22.00 -27.87
N SER A 284 -4.34 22.10 -28.68
CA SER A 284 -5.73 22.28 -28.24
C SER A 284 -6.46 20.95 -28.09
N SER A 285 -5.98 19.89 -28.75
CA SER A 285 -6.55 18.54 -28.66
C SER A 285 -5.51 17.43 -28.82
N TRP A 286 -5.91 16.21 -28.44
CA TRP A 286 -5.10 15.01 -28.63
C TRP A 286 -4.85 14.72 -30.12
N GLU A 287 -5.83 15.00 -30.97
CA GLU A 287 -5.71 14.85 -32.43
C GLU A 287 -4.66 15.81 -33.00
N GLU A 288 -4.61 17.05 -32.51
CA GLU A 288 -3.58 18.01 -32.91
C GLU A 288 -2.18 17.54 -32.52
N LEU A 289 -2.01 17.05 -31.29
CA LEU A 289 -0.74 16.48 -30.83
C LEU A 289 -0.35 15.23 -31.63
N ARG A 290 -1.31 14.35 -31.97
CA ARG A 290 -1.05 13.16 -32.78
C ARG A 290 -0.62 13.53 -34.20
N ASN A 291 -1.35 14.43 -34.85
CA ASN A 291 -1.01 14.94 -36.18
C ASN A 291 0.35 15.66 -36.18
N TYR A 292 0.68 16.33 -35.07
CA TYR A 292 2.01 16.90 -34.88
C TYR A 292 3.08 15.80 -34.80
N ALA A 293 2.84 14.72 -34.05
CA ALA A 293 3.77 13.60 -33.90
C ALA A 293 3.94 12.73 -35.17
N GLU A 294 2.93 12.69 -36.05
CA GLU A 294 2.97 11.97 -37.33
C GLU A 294 3.88 12.60 -38.38
N LYS A 295 4.25 13.88 -38.19
CA LYS A 295 5.17 14.57 -39.11
C LYS A 295 6.56 13.96 -39.07
N LYS A 296 7.21 13.92 -40.22
CA LYS A 296 8.60 13.47 -40.34
C LYS A 296 9.55 14.58 -39.89
N TYR A 297 10.23 14.35 -38.77
CA TYR A 297 11.29 15.24 -38.26
C TYR A 297 12.66 14.58 -38.42
N SER A 298 13.73 15.37 -38.43
CA SER A 298 15.06 14.81 -38.14
C SER A 298 15.17 14.50 -36.65
N ASN A 299 16.07 13.60 -36.28
CA ASN A 299 16.31 13.29 -34.87
C ASN A 299 16.78 14.54 -34.09
N GLU A 300 17.65 15.40 -34.66
CA GLU A 300 18.07 16.63 -33.97
C GLU A 300 16.89 17.60 -33.76
N LYS A 301 15.99 17.67 -34.74
CA LYS A 301 14.79 18.51 -34.64
C LYS A 301 13.83 17.98 -33.57
N LEU A 302 13.64 16.67 -33.47
CA LEU A 302 12.83 16.06 -32.41
C LEU A 302 13.41 16.35 -31.01
N PHE A 303 14.73 16.21 -30.83
CA PHE A 303 15.37 16.48 -29.54
C PHE A 303 15.35 17.96 -29.14
N SER A 304 15.51 18.87 -30.09
CA SER A 304 15.44 20.32 -29.82
C SER A 304 14.02 20.81 -29.51
N MET A 305 12.99 20.06 -29.86
CA MET A 305 11.59 20.37 -29.48
C MET A 305 11.28 20.09 -28.01
N ILE A 306 12.07 19.25 -27.32
CA ILE A 306 11.90 18.98 -25.88
C ILE A 306 12.53 20.16 -25.10
N LYS A 307 11.69 21.13 -24.70
CA LYS A 307 12.15 22.40 -24.12
C LYS A 307 12.38 22.37 -22.61
N ASP A 308 11.78 21.41 -21.90
CA ASP A 308 11.92 21.33 -20.45
C ASP A 308 13.21 20.58 -20.06
N GLU A 309 14.31 21.33 -19.89
CA GLU A 309 15.63 20.84 -19.43
C GLU A 309 15.63 20.33 -17.98
N LYS A 310 14.71 20.81 -17.13
CA LYS A 310 14.60 20.38 -15.72
C LYS A 310 13.89 19.04 -15.60
N SER A 311 12.98 18.77 -16.53
CA SER A 311 12.36 17.47 -16.67
C SER A 311 13.38 16.49 -17.27
N ASN A 312 13.69 15.44 -16.53
CA ASN A 312 14.42 14.27 -17.05
C ASN A 312 13.55 13.47 -18.07
N THR A 313 12.68 14.15 -18.82
CA THR A 313 11.79 13.63 -19.86
C THR A 313 12.59 12.90 -20.94
N LYS A 314 13.81 13.40 -21.23
CA LYS A 314 14.81 12.70 -22.06
C LYS A 314 15.22 11.32 -21.53
N ARG A 315 15.21 11.10 -20.21
CA ARG A 315 15.51 9.79 -19.59
C ARG A 315 14.28 8.89 -19.45
N LEU A 316 13.08 9.45 -19.33
CA LEU A 316 11.85 8.71 -19.08
C LEU A 316 11.35 7.92 -20.29
N PHE A 317 11.61 8.42 -21.50
CA PHE A 317 11.23 7.74 -22.74
C PHE A 317 12.26 6.74 -23.25
N ASN A 318 13.21 6.33 -22.38
CA ASN A 318 14.34 5.48 -22.78
C ASN A 318 15.15 6.05 -23.96
N LEU A 319 15.04 7.35 -24.21
CA LEU A 319 15.84 8.06 -25.20
C LEU A 319 17.30 8.20 -24.73
N GLU A 320 17.68 7.67 -23.56
CA GLU A 320 19.06 7.69 -23.07
C GLU A 320 20.01 6.96 -24.01
N HIS A 321 19.54 5.92 -24.71
CA HIS A 321 20.29 5.27 -25.80
C HIS A 321 20.43 6.19 -27.04
N CYS A 322 19.34 6.86 -27.44
CA CYS A 322 19.35 7.80 -28.57
C CYS A 322 20.17 9.06 -28.27
N TYR A 323 20.17 9.51 -27.02
CA TYR A 323 20.87 10.68 -26.52
C TYR A 323 22.37 10.39 -26.33
N LYS A 324 22.76 9.23 -25.78
CA LYS A 324 24.17 8.78 -25.77
C LYS A 324 24.72 8.61 -27.18
N ALA A 325 23.94 8.07 -28.11
CA ALA A 325 24.33 8.00 -29.52
C ALA A 325 24.55 9.41 -30.13
N HIS A 326 23.67 10.36 -29.81
CA HIS A 326 23.81 11.75 -30.25
C HIS A 326 25.02 12.48 -29.62
N GLU A 327 25.23 12.37 -28.31
CA GLU A 327 26.37 12.98 -27.59
C GLU A 327 27.73 12.39 -28.02
N GLN A 328 27.77 11.10 -28.37
CA GLN A 328 28.98 10.42 -28.80
C GLN A 328 29.27 10.56 -30.31
N GLN A 329 28.49 11.38 -31.05
CA GLN A 329 28.51 11.47 -32.51
C GLN A 329 28.43 10.10 -33.21
N ILE A 330 27.86 9.10 -32.54
CA ILE A 330 27.58 7.80 -33.16
C ILE A 330 26.42 8.03 -34.10
N SER A 331 26.65 7.77 -35.39
CA SER A 331 25.63 7.94 -36.42
C SER A 331 24.32 7.29 -35.99
N LEU A 332 23.27 8.09 -35.85
CA LEU A 332 21.89 7.64 -35.59
C LEU A 332 21.31 6.78 -36.73
N LYS A 333 22.12 6.43 -37.76
CA LYS A 333 21.79 5.47 -38.83
C LYS A 333 21.40 4.08 -38.31
N TYR A 334 21.69 3.73 -37.07
CA TYR A 334 21.36 2.42 -36.49
C TYR A 334 19.95 2.32 -35.89
N PHE A 335 19.20 3.43 -35.82
CA PHE A 335 17.76 3.37 -35.58
C PHE A 335 17.05 3.44 -36.94
N GLU A 336 16.74 2.27 -37.50
CA GLU A 336 16.02 2.16 -38.78
C GLU A 336 14.54 2.56 -38.66
N GLU A 337 14.03 2.82 -37.46
CA GLU A 337 12.65 3.24 -37.27
C GLU A 337 12.42 4.69 -37.72
N PRO A 338 11.36 4.96 -38.52
CA PRO A 338 10.95 6.32 -38.85
C PRO A 338 10.79 7.19 -37.60
N THR A 339 11.37 8.39 -37.61
CA THR A 339 11.30 9.36 -36.50
C THR A 339 9.87 9.69 -36.06
N SER A 340 8.89 9.54 -36.97
CA SER A 340 7.46 9.64 -36.66
C SER A 340 6.96 8.53 -35.73
N LEU A 341 7.45 7.30 -35.86
CA LEU A 341 7.10 6.20 -34.94
C LEU A 341 7.67 6.45 -33.54
N ILE A 342 8.90 6.95 -33.45
CA ILE A 342 9.52 7.34 -32.18
C ILE A 342 8.67 8.42 -31.49
N PHE A 343 8.27 9.45 -32.23
CA PHE A 343 7.47 10.53 -31.66
C PHE A 343 6.04 10.06 -31.27
N GLN A 344 5.41 9.21 -32.08
CA GLN A 344 4.15 8.57 -31.69
C GLN A 344 4.29 7.70 -30.43
N GLY A 345 5.42 7.00 -30.28
CA GLY A 345 5.74 6.24 -29.07
C GLY A 345 5.82 7.14 -27.84
N ILE A 346 6.50 8.28 -27.95
CA ILE A 346 6.60 9.30 -26.89
C ILE A 346 5.21 9.82 -26.49
N THR A 347 4.39 10.24 -27.46
CA THR A 347 3.06 10.80 -27.15
C THR A 347 2.12 9.77 -26.54
N LYS A 348 2.11 8.53 -27.03
CA LYS A 348 1.36 7.41 -26.42
C LYS A 348 1.85 7.12 -25.00
N ASN A 349 3.15 7.15 -24.77
CA ASN A 349 3.72 6.93 -23.44
C ASN A 349 3.31 8.03 -22.45
N ILE A 350 3.34 9.31 -22.85
CA ILE A 350 2.85 10.43 -22.04
C ILE A 350 1.42 10.17 -21.54
N VAL A 351 0.51 9.80 -22.46
CA VAL A 351 -0.88 9.51 -22.12
C VAL A 351 -0.97 8.31 -21.19
N SER A 352 -0.26 7.22 -21.50
CA SER A 352 -0.26 6.01 -20.68
C SER A 352 0.23 6.28 -19.25
N GLN A 353 1.29 7.06 -19.07
CA GLN A 353 1.80 7.45 -17.76
C GLN A 353 0.77 8.27 -16.97
N MET A 354 0.03 9.16 -17.64
CA MET A 354 -1.03 9.94 -17.00
C MET A 354 -2.26 9.08 -16.67
N CYS A 355 -2.60 8.08 -17.49
CA CYS A 355 -3.62 7.08 -17.14
C CYS A 355 -3.25 6.36 -15.84
N ILE A 356 -2.01 5.83 -15.73
CA ILE A 356 -1.54 5.14 -14.52
C ILE A 356 -1.64 6.06 -13.29
N CYS A 357 -1.23 7.32 -13.41
CA CYS A 357 -1.31 8.28 -12.30
C CYS A 357 -2.76 8.60 -11.92
N ASN A 358 -3.64 8.77 -12.90
CA ASN A 358 -5.07 9.03 -12.69
C ASN A 358 -5.77 7.85 -12.01
N ASP A 359 -5.47 6.64 -12.44
CA ASP A 359 -6.03 5.41 -11.85
C ASP A 359 -5.61 5.29 -10.38
N LEU A 360 -4.31 5.48 -10.11
CA LEU A 360 -3.79 5.47 -8.75
C LEU A 360 -4.43 6.53 -7.86
N LEU A 361 -4.57 7.77 -8.34
CA LEU A 361 -5.24 8.85 -7.59
C LEU A 361 -6.72 8.52 -7.35
N PHE A 362 -7.42 8.03 -8.36
CA PHE A 362 -8.82 7.65 -8.25
C PHE A 362 -9.03 6.54 -7.23
N LYS A 363 -8.25 5.46 -7.29
CA LYS A 363 -8.29 4.37 -6.31
C LYS A 363 -7.92 4.88 -4.90
N SER A 364 -6.98 5.82 -4.80
CA SER A 364 -6.61 6.46 -3.53
C SER A 364 -7.79 7.23 -2.92
N ILE A 365 -8.54 7.99 -3.72
CA ILE A 365 -9.75 8.67 -3.26
C ILE A 365 -10.82 7.64 -2.89
N LEU A 366 -11.09 6.67 -3.78
CA LEU A 366 -12.15 5.67 -3.61
C LEU A 366 -12.02 4.89 -2.30
N PHE A 367 -10.79 4.54 -1.92
CA PHE A 367 -10.50 3.77 -0.71
C PHE A 367 -10.06 4.62 0.47
N ASN A 368 -10.01 5.95 0.35
CA ASN A 368 -9.41 6.84 1.33
C ASN A 368 -7.99 6.36 1.73
N GLY A 369 -7.20 6.01 0.71
CA GLY A 369 -5.87 5.45 0.83
C GLY A 369 -4.80 6.39 0.29
N VAL A 370 -3.57 6.11 0.66
CA VAL A 370 -2.40 6.88 0.26
C VAL A 370 -1.73 6.19 -0.93
N PRO A 371 -1.44 6.90 -2.03
CA PRO A 371 -0.83 6.29 -3.20
C PRO A 371 0.61 5.86 -2.90
N ILE A 372 0.98 4.65 -3.33
CA ILE A 372 2.32 4.08 -3.18
C ILE A 372 2.89 3.80 -4.56
N VAL A 373 3.98 4.49 -4.89
CA VAL A 373 4.69 4.35 -6.16
C VAL A 373 6.14 3.94 -5.89
N GLU A 374 6.48 2.71 -6.28
CA GLU A 374 7.84 2.18 -6.17
C GLU A 374 8.71 2.57 -7.37
N SER A 375 8.16 2.41 -8.57
CA SER A 375 8.88 2.68 -9.82
C SER A 375 9.33 4.14 -9.91
N GLN A 376 10.62 4.35 -10.18
CA GLN A 376 11.18 5.69 -10.33
C GLN A 376 10.65 6.43 -11.56
N SER A 377 10.26 5.70 -12.62
CA SER A 377 9.64 6.32 -13.80
C SER A 377 8.23 6.79 -13.47
N ILE A 378 7.39 5.90 -12.92
CA ILE A 378 6.01 6.23 -12.54
C ILE A 378 6.00 7.35 -11.50
N TRP A 379 6.93 7.35 -10.53
CA TRP A 379 7.00 8.41 -9.53
C TRP A 379 7.26 9.79 -10.12
N LYS A 380 8.08 9.89 -11.17
CA LYS A 380 8.31 11.16 -11.85
C LYS A 380 7.04 11.65 -12.53
N SER A 381 6.35 10.77 -13.25
CA SER A 381 5.05 11.05 -13.87
C SER A 381 4.01 11.49 -12.83
N PHE A 382 4.00 10.80 -11.69
CA PHE A 382 3.10 11.10 -10.58
C PHE A 382 3.36 12.48 -9.97
N LYS A 383 4.63 12.87 -9.79
CA LYS A 383 4.97 14.23 -9.35
C LYS A 383 4.49 15.29 -10.34
N TRP A 384 4.69 15.07 -11.64
CA TRP A 384 4.17 15.99 -12.65
C TRP A 384 2.66 16.11 -12.57
N LYS A 385 1.96 14.99 -12.40
CA LYS A 385 0.51 15.00 -12.22
C LYS A 385 0.11 15.85 -11.01
N MET A 386 0.76 15.66 -9.86
CA MET A 386 0.51 16.46 -8.66
C MET A 386 0.83 17.95 -8.87
N GLU A 387 1.94 18.28 -9.55
CA GLU A 387 2.28 19.66 -9.93
C GLU A 387 1.18 20.28 -10.80
N TYR A 388 0.65 19.51 -11.77
CA TYR A 388 -0.38 19.98 -12.69
C TYR A 388 -1.73 20.11 -12.03
N ASP A 389 -2.05 19.23 -11.09
CA ASP A 389 -3.28 19.33 -10.30
C ASP A 389 -3.22 20.50 -9.33
N ALA A 390 -2.08 20.75 -8.69
CA ALA A 390 -1.87 21.91 -7.82
C ALA A 390 -1.97 23.24 -8.59
N GLU A 391 -1.54 23.28 -9.85
CA GLU A 391 -1.73 24.44 -10.73
C GLU A 391 -3.21 24.64 -11.14
N ARG A 392 -4.04 23.60 -11.05
CA ARG A 392 -5.44 23.59 -11.52
C ARG A 392 -6.46 23.55 -10.38
N SER A 393 -6.07 23.18 -9.16
CA SER A 393 -6.91 22.87 -8.00
C SER A 393 -6.14 23.01 -6.67
N ASN A 394 -6.83 23.21 -5.54
CA ASN A 394 -6.20 23.18 -4.22
C ASN A 394 -5.85 21.73 -3.80
N PRO A 395 -4.72 21.48 -3.13
CA PRO A 395 -4.30 20.14 -2.72
C PRO A 395 -5.14 19.56 -1.56
N ASP A 396 -5.58 18.31 -1.72
CA ASP A 396 -6.42 17.52 -0.79
C ASP A 396 -5.73 17.04 0.50
N GLU A 397 -6.53 16.56 1.47
CA GLU A 397 -6.18 16.10 2.84
C GLU A 397 -5.19 14.90 2.97
N LEU A 398 -4.65 14.33 1.88
CA LEU A 398 -3.81 13.13 1.94
C LEU A 398 -2.31 13.37 1.70
N VAL A 399 -1.90 14.62 1.49
CA VAL A 399 -0.52 15.00 1.14
C VAL A 399 0.48 14.58 2.22
N ASP A 400 0.18 14.83 3.50
CA ASP A 400 1.06 14.52 4.64
C ASP A 400 1.51 13.07 4.69
N LYS A 401 0.58 12.14 4.47
CA LYS A 401 0.85 10.70 4.51
C LYS A 401 1.72 10.27 3.32
N LEU A 402 1.50 10.85 2.14
CA LEU A 402 2.29 10.57 0.93
C LEU A 402 3.77 10.94 1.12
N HIS A 403 4.04 12.08 1.76
CA HIS A 403 5.41 12.51 2.07
C HIS A 403 6.14 11.51 2.97
N ILE A 404 5.46 10.94 3.97
CA ILE A 404 6.03 9.95 4.89
C ILE A 404 6.33 8.64 4.17
N ILE A 405 5.37 8.11 3.39
CA ILE A 405 5.55 6.89 2.61
C ILE A 405 6.72 7.05 1.64
N LYS A 406 6.83 8.20 0.96
CA LYS A 406 7.95 8.43 0.05
C LYS A 406 9.29 8.47 0.78
N GLY A 407 9.33 9.10 1.95
CA GLY A 407 10.48 9.09 2.84
C GLY A 407 10.94 7.67 3.16
N LEU A 408 10.01 6.79 3.57
CA LEU A 408 10.31 5.38 3.87
C LEU A 408 10.84 4.61 2.64
N ASN A 409 10.19 4.73 1.48
CA ASN A 409 10.65 4.10 0.23
C ASN A 409 12.06 4.54 -0.18
N SER A 410 12.48 5.75 0.19
CA SER A 410 13.82 6.28 -0.12
C SER A 410 14.93 5.76 0.80
N LEU A 411 14.60 5.09 1.91
CA LEU A 411 15.58 4.62 2.90
C LEU A 411 16.49 3.50 2.37
N SER A 412 16.04 2.77 1.34
CA SER A 412 16.79 1.71 0.66
C SER A 412 18.19 2.13 0.22
N ASN A 413 18.38 3.42 -0.10
CA ASN A 413 19.66 3.99 -0.54
C ASN A 413 20.48 4.64 0.60
N THR A 414 20.12 4.39 1.87
CA THR A 414 20.76 5.01 3.03
C THR A 414 21.34 3.97 3.98
N ARG A 415 22.04 4.43 5.03
CA ARG A 415 22.50 3.56 6.13
C ARG A 415 21.37 2.86 6.89
N LEU A 416 20.12 3.32 6.71
CA LEU A 416 18.92 2.74 7.30
C LEU A 416 18.21 1.76 6.36
N LYS A 417 18.88 1.27 5.29
CA LYS A 417 18.30 0.30 4.32
C LYS A 417 17.62 -0.91 4.97
N TRP A 418 18.10 -1.35 6.13
CA TRP A 418 17.53 -2.47 6.88
C TRP A 418 16.09 -2.20 7.37
N ILE A 419 15.70 -0.93 7.54
CA ILE A 419 14.33 -0.52 7.89
C ILE A 419 13.38 -0.69 6.69
N GLY A 420 13.89 -0.53 5.48
CA GLY A 420 13.14 -0.82 4.26
C GLY A 420 12.94 -2.33 4.03
N ASN A 421 13.63 -3.18 4.78
CA ASN A 421 13.66 -4.63 4.57
C ASN A 421 13.31 -5.39 5.86
N ILE A 422 12.27 -4.95 6.59
CA ILE A 422 11.83 -5.66 7.80
C ILE A 422 11.13 -6.97 7.36
N PRO A 423 11.54 -8.14 7.88
CA PRO A 423 10.89 -9.42 7.57
C PRO A 423 9.40 -9.41 7.93
N ILE A 424 8.60 -10.19 7.20
CA ILE A 424 7.14 -10.28 7.39
C ILE A 424 6.78 -10.63 8.84
N GLU A 425 7.51 -11.57 9.46
CA GLU A 425 7.28 -11.99 10.84
C GLU A 425 7.52 -10.83 11.82
N GLY A 426 8.48 -9.96 11.51
CA GLY A 426 8.77 -8.77 12.29
C GLY A 426 7.67 -7.71 12.19
N LEU A 427 7.09 -7.51 11.00
CA LEU A 427 5.92 -6.64 10.84
C LEU A 427 4.73 -7.14 11.66
N ILE A 428 4.45 -8.44 11.58
CA ILE A 428 3.37 -9.07 12.36
C ILE A 428 3.61 -8.90 13.87
N GLU A 429 4.85 -9.07 14.34
CA GLU A 429 5.20 -8.85 15.75
C GLU A 429 5.02 -7.38 16.16
N ILE A 430 5.48 -6.42 15.36
CA ILE A 430 5.30 -4.98 15.62
C ILE A 430 3.80 -4.63 15.76
N ARG A 431 2.96 -5.18 14.87
CA ARG A 431 1.49 -4.98 14.90
C ARG A 431 0.87 -5.50 16.19
N LYS A 432 1.18 -6.75 16.56
CA LYS A 432 0.61 -7.42 17.75
C LYS A 432 0.96 -6.69 19.05
N ASN A 433 2.10 -5.99 19.09
CA ASN A 433 2.54 -5.23 20.26
C ASN A 433 1.99 -3.79 20.30
N GLY A 434 1.15 -3.37 19.33
CA GLY A 434 0.58 -2.01 19.30
C GLY A 434 1.60 -0.90 19.03
N ALA A 435 2.80 -1.25 18.58
CA ALA A 435 3.94 -0.34 18.45
C ALA A 435 3.84 0.63 17.25
N ILE A 436 2.85 0.41 16.36
CA ILE A 436 2.69 1.18 15.12
C ILE A 436 2.39 2.66 15.36
N ASN A 437 1.53 3.00 16.32
CA ASN A 437 1.12 4.38 16.53
C ASN A 437 2.30 5.26 16.99
N GLU A 438 3.13 4.75 17.91
CA GLU A 438 4.34 5.44 18.34
C GLU A 438 5.36 5.58 17.19
N ILE A 439 5.48 4.58 16.31
CA ILE A 439 6.32 4.68 15.10
C ILE A 439 5.79 5.79 14.18
N ARG A 440 4.48 5.88 13.98
CA ARG A 440 3.86 6.95 13.16
C ARG A 440 4.16 8.33 13.71
N GLU A 441 4.02 8.54 15.02
CA GLU A 441 4.34 9.81 15.66
C GLU A 441 5.81 10.21 15.51
N ILE A 442 6.73 9.23 15.56
CA ILE A 442 8.14 9.47 15.26
C ILE A 442 8.29 9.90 13.81
N LEU A 443 7.69 9.18 12.87
CA LEU A 443 7.82 9.43 11.44
C LEU A 443 7.22 10.78 11.01
N SER A 444 6.05 11.15 11.53
CA SER A 444 5.29 12.33 11.10
C SER A 444 5.79 13.65 11.70
N ARG A 445 6.64 13.60 12.74
CA ARG A 445 7.10 14.80 13.46
C ARG A 445 7.75 15.81 12.54
N GLY A 446 7.21 17.03 12.47
CA GLY A 446 7.80 18.11 11.68
C GLY A 446 7.56 18.02 10.16
N ILE A 447 6.66 17.15 9.70
CA ILE A 447 6.35 16.96 8.27
C ILE A 447 5.31 17.97 7.79
N SER A 448 4.24 18.20 8.56
CA SER A 448 3.16 19.12 8.17
C SER A 448 3.66 20.55 7.97
N GLU A 449 4.66 21.00 8.75
CA GLU A 449 5.28 22.32 8.59
C GLU A 449 6.08 22.44 7.28
N LEU A 450 6.71 21.35 6.83
CA LEU A 450 7.43 21.32 5.55
C LEU A 450 6.46 21.32 4.37
N ILE A 451 5.31 20.67 4.52
CA ILE A 451 4.27 20.59 3.49
C ILE A 451 3.56 21.93 3.34
N ALA A 452 3.26 22.61 4.46
CA ALA A 452 2.71 23.96 4.43
C ALA A 452 3.65 24.96 3.73
N ALA A 453 4.96 24.74 3.77
CA ALA A 453 5.95 25.57 3.07
C ALA A 453 6.06 25.23 1.57
N ASP A 454 6.08 23.95 1.22
CA ASP A 454 6.13 23.46 -0.17
C ASP A 454 5.61 22.02 -0.25
N SER A 455 4.34 21.88 -0.67
CA SER A 455 3.60 20.61 -0.72
C SER A 455 4.12 19.61 -1.76
N ILE A 456 5.08 20.00 -2.62
CA ILE A 456 5.66 19.10 -3.63
C ILE A 456 7.14 18.79 -3.28
N ASN A 457 7.66 19.32 -2.17
CA ASN A 457 9.03 19.08 -1.72
C ASN A 457 9.22 17.74 -0.99
N PHE A 458 9.07 16.65 -1.74
CA PHE A 458 9.32 15.29 -1.25
C PHE A 458 10.75 15.07 -0.77
N LYS A 459 11.72 15.88 -1.22
CA LYS A 459 13.13 15.75 -0.82
C LYS A 459 13.35 16.24 0.62
N ALA A 460 12.77 17.38 0.98
CA ALA A 460 12.88 17.93 2.34
C ALA A 460 12.21 17.01 3.37
N THR A 461 10.99 16.57 3.07
CA THR A 461 10.22 15.63 3.90
C THR A 461 10.89 14.25 4.02
N SER A 462 11.44 13.69 2.93
CA SER A 462 12.20 12.42 3.01
C SER A 462 13.42 12.53 3.94
N LYS A 463 14.17 13.66 3.87
CA LYS A 463 15.28 13.91 4.80
C LYS A 463 14.80 14.02 6.25
N LYS A 464 13.64 14.63 6.48
CA LYS A 464 13.06 14.77 7.82
C LYS A 464 12.64 13.42 8.40
N VAL A 465 11.97 12.57 7.62
CA VAL A 465 11.66 11.18 8.01
C VAL A 465 12.92 10.42 8.40
N PHE A 466 13.98 10.51 7.60
CA PHE A 466 15.28 9.92 7.93
C PHE A 466 15.85 10.47 9.24
N SER A 467 15.82 11.80 9.45
CA SER A 467 16.32 12.43 10.68
C SER A 467 15.56 11.92 11.91
N ASN A 468 14.23 11.91 11.85
CA ASN A 468 13.37 11.48 12.94
C ASN A 468 13.66 10.02 13.35
N LEU A 469 13.76 9.12 12.38
CA LEU A 469 14.15 7.73 12.64
C LEU A 469 15.55 7.65 13.24
N ASN A 470 16.52 8.30 12.63
CA ASN A 470 17.90 8.27 13.09
C ASN A 470 18.04 8.82 14.53
N GLU A 471 17.34 9.90 14.87
CA GLU A 471 17.27 10.45 16.22
C GLU A 471 16.64 9.45 17.20
N ALA A 472 15.54 8.80 16.83
CA ALA A 472 14.91 7.77 17.66
C ALA A 472 15.84 6.58 17.91
N PHE A 473 16.59 6.13 16.89
CA PHE A 473 17.60 5.08 17.05
C PHE A 473 18.78 5.50 17.93
N LEU A 474 19.29 6.71 17.75
CA LEU A 474 20.37 7.24 18.58
C LEU A 474 19.92 7.38 20.03
N LYS A 475 18.69 7.84 20.27
CA LYS A 475 18.08 7.91 21.60
C LYS A 475 17.92 6.51 22.20
N HIS A 476 17.43 5.53 21.44
CA HIS A 476 17.32 4.15 21.90
C HIS A 476 18.69 3.56 22.26
N GLN A 477 19.72 3.80 21.42
CA GLN A 477 21.08 3.36 21.70
C GLN A 477 21.66 4.07 22.94
N ALA A 478 21.35 5.35 23.13
CA ALA A 478 21.70 6.10 24.34
C ALA A 478 21.03 5.52 25.58
N ASN A 479 19.73 5.19 25.52
CA ASN A 479 18.99 4.54 26.60
C ASN A 479 19.60 3.18 26.95
N ILE A 480 19.98 2.38 25.96
CA ILE A 480 20.70 1.11 26.18
C ILE A 480 22.04 1.36 26.87
N LYS A 481 22.84 2.33 26.38
CA LYS A 481 24.12 2.71 27.01
C LYS A 481 23.93 3.25 28.42
N GLU A 482 22.85 3.99 28.69
CA GLU A 482 22.50 4.48 30.00
C GLU A 482 22.16 3.30 30.93
N LEU A 483 21.35 2.34 30.48
CA LEU A 483 21.11 1.11 31.24
C LEU A 483 22.41 0.33 31.50
N THR A 484 23.34 0.26 30.53
CA THR A 484 24.66 -0.34 30.73
C THR A 484 25.49 0.42 31.76
N ARG A 485 25.36 1.75 31.81
CA ARG A 485 26.13 2.64 32.71
C ARG A 485 25.49 2.83 34.08
N LYS A 486 24.21 2.47 34.26
CA LYS A 486 23.54 2.55 35.56
C LYS A 486 24.39 1.75 36.56
N PRO A 487 24.81 2.37 37.67
CA PRO A 487 25.73 1.74 38.62
C PRO A 487 24.95 0.74 39.47
N TRP A 488 24.52 -0.37 38.87
CA TRP A 488 24.06 -1.53 39.61
C TRP A 488 25.31 -2.25 40.13
N LYS A 489 26.03 -1.55 41.02
CA LYS A 489 27.25 -2.03 41.66
C LYS A 489 26.85 -2.81 42.90
N ILE A 490 27.21 -4.08 42.93
CA ILE A 490 27.04 -4.94 44.09
C ILE A 490 28.39 -5.56 44.36
N ALA A 491 28.93 -5.35 45.57
CA ALA A 491 30.29 -5.73 45.95
C ALA A 491 31.37 -5.25 44.95
N GLY A 492 31.27 -4.01 44.46
CA GLY A 492 32.26 -3.43 43.55
C GLY A 492 32.18 -3.91 42.09
N LYS A 493 31.28 -4.85 41.76
CA LYS A 493 31.09 -5.38 40.40
C LYS A 493 29.83 -4.82 39.74
N ASP A 494 29.95 -4.47 38.46
CA ASP A 494 28.87 -3.90 37.66
C ASP A 494 27.98 -5.00 37.05
N ILE A 495 26.77 -5.13 37.56
CA ILE A 495 25.77 -6.12 37.11
C ILE A 495 24.94 -5.59 35.93
N GLY A 496 24.89 -4.26 35.72
CA GLY A 496 24.14 -3.62 34.64
C GLY A 496 24.68 -4.01 33.27
N SER A 497 26.01 -4.01 33.13
CA SER A 497 26.71 -4.48 31.93
C SER A 497 26.36 -5.92 31.55
N TRP A 498 26.25 -6.83 32.52
CA TRP A 498 25.92 -8.24 32.29
C TRP A 498 24.45 -8.47 31.98
N LEU A 499 23.55 -7.71 32.61
CA LEU A 499 22.11 -7.79 32.36
C LEU A 499 21.78 -7.36 30.92
N VAL A 500 22.43 -6.30 30.43
CA VAL A 500 22.24 -5.79 29.06
C VAL A 500 22.84 -6.73 28.00
N MET A 501 24.03 -7.31 28.24
CA MET A 501 24.68 -8.26 27.30
C MET A 501 23.99 -9.64 27.19
N GLY A 502 23.05 -9.97 28.08
CA GLY A 502 22.31 -11.24 28.04
C GLY A 502 22.98 -12.41 28.77
N SER A 503 24.14 -12.19 29.41
CA SER A 503 24.87 -13.23 30.16
C SER A 503 24.21 -13.65 31.47
N ILE A 504 23.28 -12.84 32.02
CA ILE A 504 22.54 -13.20 33.25
C ILE A 504 21.33 -14.12 32.98
N GLU A 505 20.87 -14.25 31.73
CA GLU A 505 19.73 -15.13 31.41
C GLU A 505 20.07 -16.61 31.70
N LEU A 506 21.35 -17.01 31.65
CA LEU A 506 21.85 -18.31 32.11
C LEU A 506 21.93 -18.42 33.66
N ALA A 507 22.08 -17.33 34.40
CA ALA A 507 22.19 -17.36 35.87
C ALA A 507 20.82 -17.30 36.58
N ALA A 508 19.82 -16.68 35.96
CA ALA A 508 18.47 -16.55 36.52
C ALA A 508 17.56 -17.74 36.21
N ALA A 509 17.78 -18.44 35.09
CA ALA A 509 17.17 -19.75 34.85
C ALA A 509 17.66 -20.82 35.86
N CYS A 510 18.82 -20.60 36.47
CA CYS A 510 19.46 -21.53 37.41
C CYS A 510 19.17 -21.28 38.90
N THR A 511 18.43 -20.22 39.28
CA THR A 511 18.36 -19.80 40.70
C THR A 511 16.96 -19.80 41.31
N GLY A 512 16.19 -20.86 41.05
CA GLY A 512 15.04 -21.25 41.88
C GLY A 512 15.36 -21.60 43.35
N GLN A 513 16.45 -21.05 43.94
CA GLN A 513 17.08 -21.25 45.26
C GLN A 513 17.86 -22.58 45.46
N PRO A 514 18.85 -22.68 46.39
CA PRO A 514 19.94 -21.75 46.72
C PRO A 514 21.36 -22.38 46.52
N LEU A 515 22.29 -21.53 46.06
CA LEU A 515 23.74 -21.48 46.37
C LEU A 515 24.80 -22.46 45.83
N TYR A 516 24.52 -23.57 45.13
CA TYR A 516 25.61 -24.50 44.74
C TYR A 516 25.98 -24.55 43.25
N GLY A 517 25.43 -23.68 42.42
CA GLY A 517 25.63 -23.72 40.95
C GLY A 517 26.42 -22.56 40.35
N VAL A 518 27.28 -21.89 41.10
CA VAL A 518 28.08 -20.78 40.55
C VAL A 518 29.44 -21.31 40.16
N SER A 519 29.85 -21.14 38.89
CA SER A 519 31.24 -21.34 38.50
C SER A 519 32.11 -20.52 39.46
N THR A 520 33.05 -21.15 40.15
CA THR A 520 33.90 -20.57 41.21
C THR A 520 34.50 -19.19 40.88
N VAL A 521 34.70 -18.91 39.59
CA VAL A 521 35.13 -17.63 39.03
C VAL A 521 34.17 -16.46 39.31
N VAL A 522 32.85 -16.68 39.31
CA VAL A 522 31.83 -15.63 39.53
C VAL A 522 31.62 -15.39 41.03
N LEU A 523 31.69 -16.44 41.85
CA LEU A 523 31.50 -16.34 43.30
C LEU A 523 32.70 -15.63 43.97
N ASN A 524 33.93 -15.93 43.52
CA ASN A 524 35.15 -15.28 44.02
C ASN A 524 35.28 -13.80 43.62
N GLN A 525 34.56 -13.35 42.59
CA GLN A 525 34.55 -11.94 42.19
C GLN A 525 33.49 -11.11 42.91
N LEU A 526 32.44 -11.73 43.45
CA LEU A 526 31.34 -11.07 44.14
C LEU A 526 31.48 -11.08 45.68
N LEU A 527 32.31 -11.97 46.23
CA LEU A 527 32.47 -12.17 47.67
C LEU A 527 33.92 -11.95 48.11
N ASP A 528 34.32 -10.68 48.27
CA ASP A 528 35.28 -10.37 49.34
C ASP A 528 34.50 -10.48 50.66
N ALA A 529 34.51 -11.66 51.27
CA ALA A 529 33.90 -11.85 52.60
C ALA A 529 34.84 -11.25 53.66
N PRO A 530 34.33 -10.47 54.66
CA PRO A 530 33.25 -10.92 55.54
C PRO A 530 32.27 -9.82 56.03
N LYS A 531 30.96 -9.92 55.71
CA LYS A 531 29.85 -9.38 56.54
C LYS A 531 28.55 -10.17 56.31
N ILE A 532 28.47 -11.37 56.89
CA ILE A 532 27.33 -12.32 56.75
C ILE A 532 26.01 -11.76 57.34
N LYS A 533 26.05 -10.77 58.23
CA LYS A 533 24.86 -10.19 58.88
C LYS A 533 24.05 -9.24 57.97
N ASP A 534 24.63 -8.74 56.87
CA ASP A 534 23.97 -7.81 55.93
C ASP A 534 23.45 -8.49 54.65
N LEU A 535 23.62 -9.81 54.53
CA LEU A 535 23.21 -10.61 53.38
C LEU A 535 21.72 -10.48 53.04
N PRO A 536 20.77 -10.55 54.00
CA PRO A 536 19.33 -10.56 53.67
C PRO A 536 18.83 -9.23 53.08
N LYS A 537 19.35 -8.10 53.58
CA LYS A 537 19.01 -6.75 53.07
C LYS A 537 19.67 -6.50 51.71
N SER A 538 20.91 -6.98 51.54
CA SER A 538 21.63 -6.92 50.26
C SER A 538 20.96 -7.78 49.19
N LEU A 539 20.47 -8.98 49.53
CA LEU A 539 19.74 -9.88 48.63
C LEU A 539 18.39 -9.30 48.17
N LYS A 540 17.64 -8.63 49.05
CA LYS A 540 16.41 -7.92 48.64
C LYS A 540 16.71 -6.78 47.67
N LYS A 541 17.76 -5.98 47.91
CA LYS A 541 18.21 -4.93 47.00
C LYS A 541 18.72 -5.48 45.66
N ILE A 542 19.44 -6.61 45.68
CA ILE A 542 19.86 -7.35 44.48
C ILE A 542 18.64 -7.75 43.65
N LYS A 543 17.65 -8.38 44.29
CA LYS A 543 16.44 -8.85 43.61
C LYS A 543 15.62 -7.69 43.03
N GLN A 544 15.44 -6.61 43.77
CA GLN A 544 14.72 -5.42 43.30
C GLN A 544 15.42 -4.70 42.14
N ALA A 545 16.75 -4.51 42.23
CA ALA A 545 17.53 -3.90 41.15
C ALA A 545 17.58 -4.81 39.89
N TYR A 546 17.68 -6.12 40.11
CA TYR A 546 17.63 -7.12 39.03
C TYR A 546 16.26 -7.17 38.35
N GLU A 547 15.17 -7.21 39.12
CA GLU A 547 13.80 -7.20 38.61
C GLU A 547 13.46 -5.89 37.91
N GLY A 548 13.78 -4.74 38.52
CA GLY A 548 13.62 -3.42 37.91
C GLY A 548 14.43 -3.27 36.62
N GLY A 549 15.66 -3.76 36.61
CA GLY A 549 16.51 -3.78 35.42
C GLY A 549 16.02 -4.71 34.31
N LYS A 550 15.46 -5.87 34.68
CA LYS A 550 14.83 -6.80 33.74
C LYS A 550 13.56 -6.19 33.14
N ILE A 551 12.78 -5.45 33.93
CA ILE A 551 11.61 -4.70 33.46
C ILE A 551 12.04 -3.59 32.51
N GLU A 552 13.03 -2.76 32.87
CA GLU A 552 13.53 -1.70 31.98
C GLU A 552 14.13 -2.25 30.68
N LYS A 553 14.92 -3.33 30.74
CA LYS A 553 15.45 -4.03 29.55
C LYS A 553 14.33 -4.62 28.71
N ARG A 554 13.32 -5.23 29.34
CA ARG A 554 12.15 -5.80 28.65
C ARG A 554 11.35 -4.69 27.98
N ASN A 555 11.11 -3.58 28.66
CA ASN A 555 10.42 -2.41 28.11
C ASN A 555 11.20 -1.79 26.95
N LEU A 556 12.53 -1.72 27.03
CA LEU A 556 13.34 -1.28 25.88
C LEU A 556 13.30 -2.28 24.73
N LYS A 557 13.41 -3.59 24.99
CA LYS A 557 13.29 -4.63 23.94
C LYS A 557 11.91 -4.66 23.29
N GLN A 558 10.85 -4.38 24.06
CA GLN A 558 9.47 -4.34 23.60
C GLN A 558 9.05 -2.96 23.07
N SER A 559 9.86 -1.92 23.27
CA SER A 559 9.63 -0.60 22.66
C SER A 559 9.61 -0.73 21.14
N PRO A 560 8.91 0.15 20.40
CA PRO A 560 8.83 0.05 18.95
C PRO A 560 10.19 0.01 18.27
N ILE A 561 11.12 0.86 18.74
CA ILE A 561 12.50 0.90 18.23
C ILE A 561 13.28 -0.36 18.60
N GLY A 562 13.02 -0.94 19.79
CA GLY A 562 13.61 -2.21 20.21
C GLY A 562 13.15 -3.40 19.37
N LEU A 563 11.85 -3.46 19.05
CA LEU A 563 11.28 -4.46 18.13
C LEU A 563 11.87 -4.32 16.74
N MET A 564 12.02 -3.11 16.20
CA MET A 564 12.70 -2.89 14.92
C MET A 564 14.17 -3.35 14.97
N PHE A 565 14.92 -3.00 16.03
CA PHE A 565 16.32 -3.38 16.20
C PHE A 565 16.54 -4.91 16.24
N LYS A 566 15.58 -5.68 16.77
CA LYS A 566 15.62 -7.15 16.79
C LYS A 566 15.79 -7.75 15.39
N TYR A 567 15.27 -7.09 14.36
CA TYR A 567 15.30 -7.55 12.97
C TYR A 567 16.41 -6.90 12.12
N LYS A 568 17.29 -6.12 12.75
CA LYS A 568 18.47 -5.58 12.09
C LYS A 568 19.45 -6.72 11.81
N LYS A 569 19.56 -7.13 10.55
CA LYS A 569 20.59 -8.05 10.06
C LYS A 569 21.91 -7.32 9.79
#